data_AF-A0A4R1PJK6-F1
#
_entry.id   AF-A0A4R1PJK6-F1
#
_cell.length_a   1.000
_cell.length_b   1.000
_cell.length_c   1.000
_cell.angle_alpha   90.00
_cell.angle_beta   90.00
_cell.angle_gamma   90.00
#
_symmetry.space_group_name_H-M   'P 1'
#
loop_
_entity.id
_entity.type
_entity.pdbx_description
1 polymer ?
#
loop_
_entity_poly.entity_id
_entity_poly.type
_entity_poly.pdbx_seq_one_letter_code
_entity_poly.pdbx_strand_id
1 'polypeptide(L)' 'MKACPKCAGPLVQLRSLNLRICNDCKAEFDWNLKPGQPPLITNNRDRRAK' A
#
# COMPACT_ATOMS: atom_id res chain seq x y z
N MET A 1 5.93 2.54 -11.83
CA MET A 1 4.84 1.66 -11.35
C MET A 1 5.40 0.24 -11.27
N LYS A 2 5.22 -0.50 -10.16
CA LYS A 2 5.61 -1.92 -10.13
C LYS A 2 4.53 -2.72 -10.85
N ALA A 3 4.93 -3.59 -11.77
CA ALA A 3 4.05 -4.54 -12.43
C ALA A 3 3.75 -5.72 -11.49
N CYS A 4 2.63 -6.40 -11.71
CA CYS A 4 2.34 -7.64 -10.99
C CYS A 4 3.43 -8.70 -11.27
N PRO A 5 4.04 -9.31 -10.24
CA PRO A 5 5.08 -10.33 -10.45
C PRO A 5 4.55 -11.63 -11.06
N LYS A 6 3.23 -11.87 -11.06
CA LYS A 6 2.62 -13.07 -11.64
C LYS A 6 2.21 -12.90 -13.11
N CYS A 7 1.66 -11.74 -13.47
CA CYS A 7 1.04 -11.55 -14.79
C CYS A 7 1.42 -10.23 -15.48
N ALA A 8 2.39 -9.48 -14.93
CA ALA A 8 2.82 -8.16 -15.41
C ALA A 8 1.73 -7.07 -15.49
N GLY A 9 0.51 -7.37 -15.06
CA GLY A 9 -0.63 -6.45 -15.04
C GLY A 9 -0.50 -5.26 -14.07
N PRO A 10 -1.35 -4.23 -14.20
CA PRO A 10 -1.36 -3.10 -13.28
C PRO A 10 -1.77 -3.54 -11.85
N LEU A 11 -1.09 -2.96 -10.87
CA LEU A 11 -1.37 -3.12 -9.44
C LEU A 11 -2.19 -1.93 -8.92
N VAL A 12 -3.33 -2.22 -8.31
CA VAL A 12 -4.16 -1.28 -7.58
C VAL A 12 -3.71 -1.21 -6.12
N GLN A 13 -3.66 0.00 -5.57
CA GLN A 13 -3.15 0.27 -4.23
C GLN A 13 -4.28 0.43 -3.22
N LEU A 14 -4.41 -0.50 -2.28
CA LEU A 14 -5.39 -0.47 -1.19
C LEU A 14 -4.73 0.11 0.07
N ARG A 15 -4.58 1.45 0.10
CA ARG A 15 -3.82 2.16 1.16
C ARG A 15 -4.39 1.96 2.56
N SER A 16 -5.71 1.83 2.70
CA SER A 16 -6.36 1.60 3.99
C SER A 16 -6.08 0.21 4.57
N LEU A 17 -5.75 -0.75 3.70
CA LEU A 17 -5.46 -2.13 4.08
C LEU A 17 -3.97 -2.44 4.05
N ASN A 18 -3.11 -1.48 3.67
CA ASN A 18 -1.68 -1.70 3.43
C ASN A 18 -1.43 -2.85 2.43
N LEU A 19 -2.27 -2.96 1.40
CA LEU A 19 -2.23 -4.03 0.40
C LEU A 19 -2.12 -3.47 -1.02
N ARG A 20 -1.62 -4.31 -1.92
CA ARG A 20 -1.70 -4.11 -3.37
C ARG A 20 -2.38 -5.32 -3.98
N ILE A 21 -3.31 -5.08 -4.89
CA ILE A 21 -4.00 -6.15 -5.62
C ILE A 21 -3.75 -5.97 -7.11
N CYS A 22 -3.48 -7.07 -7.82
CA CYS A 22 -3.43 -7.01 -9.28
C CYS A 22 -4.83 -6.89 -9.88
N ASN A 23 -5.00 -6.00 -10.85
CA ASN A 23 -6.30 -5.84 -11.49
C ASN A 23 -6.70 -7.08 -12.32
N ASP A 24 -5.74 -7.74 -12.96
CA ASP A 24 -5.99 -8.87 -13.86
C ASP A 24 -6.08 -10.19 -13.09
N CYS A 25 -4.98 -10.64 -12.47
CA CYS A 25 -4.92 -11.95 -11.82
C CYS A 25 -5.46 -11.96 -10.38
N LYS A 26 -5.93 -10.81 -9.87
CA LYS A 26 -6.42 -10.61 -8.49
C LYS A 26 -5.46 -11.06 -7.38
N ALA A 27 -4.18 -11.24 -7.69
CA ALA A 27 -3.19 -11.59 -6.69
C ALA A 27 -2.98 -10.43 -5.70
N GLU A 28 -3.00 -10.76 -4.42
CA GLU A 28 -2.76 -9.84 -3.32
C GLU A 28 -1.28 -9.84 -2.94
N PHE A 29 -0.78 -8.66 -2.58
CA PHE A 29 0.60 -8.43 -2.20
C PHE A 29 0.62 -7.48 -1.00
N ASP A 30 1.36 -7.86 0.03
CA ASP A 30 1.59 -6.99 1.18
C ASP A 30 2.33 -5.71 0.78
N TRP A 31 1.79 -4.57 1.19
CA TRP A 31 2.47 -3.30 1.15
C TRP A 31 2.60 -2.74 2.56
N ASN A 32 3.55 -3.31 3.28
CA ASN A 32 3.98 -2.77 4.56
C ASN A 32 4.79 -1.47 4.38
N LEU A 33 4.59 -0.55 5.31
CA LEU A 33 5.40 0.65 5.47
C LEU A 33 6.83 0.26 5.83
N LYS A 34 7.81 1.09 5.44
CA LYS A 34 9.18 0.91 5.92
C LYS A 34 9.23 1.13 7.44
N PRO A 35 10.14 0.46 8.18
CA PRO A 35 10.33 0.73 9.59
C PRO A 35 10.62 2.23 9.82
N GLY A 36 9.84 2.87 10.69
CA GLY A 36 9.92 4.31 10.97
C GLY A 36 9.15 5.22 10.01
N GLN A 37 8.50 4.69 8.97
CA GLN A 37 7.62 5.48 8.11
C GLN A 37 6.26 5.71 8.82
N PRO A 38 5.76 6.95 8.90
CA PRO A 38 4.47 7.22 9.53
C PRO A 38 3.33 6.54 8.74
N PRO A 39 2.20 6.21 9.39
CA PRO A 39 1.06 5.61 8.73
C PRO A 39 0.58 6.48 7.56
N LEU A 40 0.12 5.84 6.47
CA LEU A 40 -0.41 6.55 5.30
C LEU A 40 -1.67 7.38 5.61
N ILE A 41 -2.42 6.93 6.62
CA ILE A 41 -3.65 7.54 7.10
C ILE A 41 -3.42 7.84 8.58
N THR A 42 -3.22 9.11 8.90
CA THR A 42 -3.15 9.55 10.30
C THR A 42 -4.27 10.56 10.56
N ASN A 43 -4.68 10.67 11.81
CA ASN A 43 -5.56 11.77 12.21
C ASN A 43 -4.77 13.08 12.12
N ASN A 44 -5.43 14.20 11.75
CA ASN A 44 -4.79 15.52 11.70
C ASN A 44 -4.10 15.93 13.02
N ARG A 45 -4.47 15.32 14.14
CA ARG A 45 -3.86 15.52 15.48
C ARG A 45 -2.51 14.80 15.68
N ASP A 46 -2.17 13.82 14.85
CA ASP A 46 -0.96 13.00 14.97
C ASP A 46 0.33 13.85 14.90
N ARG A 47 0.32 14.93 14.11
CA ARG A 47 1.48 15.81 13.91
C ARG A 47 1.69 16.87 15.00
N ARG A 48 0.79 17.02 15.97
CA ARG A 48 0.83 18.12 16.96
C ARG A 48 1.69 17.82 18.19
N ALA A 49 2.19 16.60 18.35
CA ALA A 49 2.88 16.15 19.56
C ALA A 49 4.41 16.04 19.43
N LYS A 50 5.03 16.70 18.44
CA LYS A 50 6.49 16.79 18.32
C LYS A 50 6.99 18.17 18.70
#